data_AF-A0A162KXQ2-F1
#
_entry.id   AF-A0A162KXQ2-F1
#
_cell.length_a   1.000
_cell.length_b   1.000
_cell.length_c   1.000
_cell.angle_alpha   90.00
_cell.angle_beta   90.00
_cell.angle_gamma   90.00
#
_symmetry.space_group_name_H-M   'P 1'
#
loop_
_entity.id
_entity.type
_entity.pdbx_description
1 polymer ?
#
loop_
_entity_poly.entity_id
_entity_poly.type
_entity_poly.pdbx_seq_one_letter_code
_entity_poly.pdbx_strand_id
1 'polypeptide(L)'
;MAAMQSGTNEPPSISFSLAISPLVFARTPFNGDGDKPQITVTAVSHASSPITIFTWPTIFNLQLSQRRHNFTCKDVATDELVWMHLTKGLSRRRFSRTKGNRDEQYFVTLQPEVPYTVTSEFKLASRPLWTGEDESGEKYTRYFIDSAEGVLFLDRLESGHEYHFSVQKDESIQWWWIGTTEDVLAPKGTAAGWLPPSGAPIPVKLDQGVVFKIT
;
A
#
# COMPACT_ATOMS: atom_id res chain seq x y z
N MET A 1 6.23 -38.77 -12.57
CA MET A 1 4.88 -38.24 -12.32
C MET A 1 4.86 -37.73 -10.89
N ALA A 2 4.96 -36.42 -10.69
CA ALA A 2 4.97 -35.84 -9.36
C ALA A 2 3.53 -35.79 -8.82
N ALA A 3 3.33 -36.35 -7.62
CA ALA A 3 2.05 -36.30 -6.93
C ALA A 3 1.67 -34.84 -6.68
N MET A 4 0.57 -34.38 -7.28
CA MET A 4 -0.11 -33.17 -6.84
C MET A 4 -0.64 -33.45 -5.43
N GLN A 5 0.14 -33.05 -4.41
CA GLN A 5 -0.32 -33.10 -3.04
C GLN A 5 -1.57 -32.24 -2.94
N SER A 6 -2.69 -32.87 -2.58
CA SER A 6 -3.92 -32.22 -2.17
C SER A 6 -3.69 -31.56 -0.80
N GLY A 7 -2.87 -30.51 -0.79
CA GLY A 7 -2.73 -29.63 0.35
C GLY A 7 -4.05 -28.91 0.57
N THR A 8 -4.46 -28.81 1.83
CA THR A 8 -5.64 -28.07 2.29
C THR A 8 -5.77 -26.74 1.56
N ASN A 9 -6.95 -26.48 0.98
CA ASN A 9 -7.31 -25.27 0.22
C ASN A 9 -7.28 -23.97 1.05
N GLU A 10 -6.76 -24.02 2.28
CA GLU A 10 -6.71 -22.89 3.19
C GLU A 10 -5.50 -22.02 2.84
N PRO A 11 -5.68 -20.70 2.70
CA PRO A 11 -4.57 -19.79 2.46
C PRO A 11 -3.61 -19.80 3.66
N PRO A 12 -2.31 -19.56 3.44
CA PRO A 12 -1.36 -19.40 4.54
C PRO A 12 -1.77 -18.22 5.42
N SER A 13 -1.52 -18.34 6.73
CA SER A 13 -1.70 -17.23 7.66
C SER A 13 -0.52 -16.26 7.56
N ILE A 14 -0.83 -14.96 7.59
CA ILE A 14 0.16 -13.87 7.63
C ILE A 14 -0.29 -12.88 8.71
N SER A 15 0.61 -12.53 9.62
CA SER A 15 0.42 -11.46 10.59
C SER A 15 0.98 -10.16 10.03
N PHE A 16 0.29 -9.04 10.28
CA PHE A 16 0.65 -7.73 9.75
C PHE A 16 0.73 -6.70 10.86
N SER A 17 1.76 -5.87 10.83
CA SER A 17 1.88 -4.69 11.69
C SER A 17 2.10 -3.43 10.86
N LEU A 18 1.60 -2.32 11.40
CA LEU A 18 1.64 -1.00 10.78
C LEU A 18 2.26 -0.01 11.77
N ALA A 19 3.11 0.88 11.29
CA ALA A 19 3.72 1.93 12.09
C ALA A 19 3.83 3.23 11.30
N ILE A 20 3.72 4.36 12.00
CA ILE A 20 4.02 5.69 11.48
C ILE A 20 5.08 6.32 12.37
N SER A 21 6.11 6.95 11.79
CA SER A 21 7.19 7.59 12.54
C SER A 21 7.61 8.94 11.93
N PRO A 22 7.64 10.03 12.71
CA PRO A 22 7.17 10.11 14.09
C PRO A 22 5.64 9.96 14.18
N LEU A 23 5.08 9.72 15.38
CA LEU A 23 3.63 9.68 15.60
C LEU A 23 3.02 11.09 15.75
N VAL A 24 3.85 12.10 15.96
CA VAL A 24 3.44 13.50 16.09
C VAL A 24 4.26 14.31 15.09
N PHE A 25 3.60 14.97 14.17
CA PHE A 25 4.26 15.78 13.15
C PHE A 25 3.35 16.88 12.62
N ALA A 26 3.98 17.95 12.13
CA ALA A 26 3.28 19.00 11.42
C ALA A 26 2.92 18.58 10.00
N ARG A 27 1.95 19.26 9.40
CA ARG A 27 1.68 19.11 7.96
C ARG A 27 2.84 19.74 7.19
N THR A 28 3.77 18.91 6.72
CA THR A 28 4.82 19.38 5.81
C THR A 28 4.21 19.69 4.44
N PRO A 29 4.41 20.89 3.88
CA PRO A 29 4.02 21.15 2.49
C PRO A 29 4.75 20.18 1.56
N PHE A 30 4.14 19.86 0.41
CA PHE A 30 4.61 18.83 -0.51
C PHE A 30 6.09 19.01 -0.94
N ASN A 31 6.55 20.26 -1.02
CA ASN A 31 7.93 20.67 -1.37
C ASN A 31 8.73 21.24 -0.18
N GLY A 32 8.25 21.08 1.06
CA GLY A 32 8.95 21.57 2.24
C GLY A 32 10.18 20.73 2.56
N ASP A 33 11.25 21.40 2.98
CA ASP A 33 12.54 20.81 3.35
C ASP A 33 12.53 20.22 4.78
N GLY A 34 11.39 19.67 5.21
CA GLY A 34 11.17 19.15 6.56
C GLY A 34 11.20 17.62 6.62
N ASP A 35 11.52 17.07 7.80
CA ASP A 35 11.44 15.64 8.06
C ASP A 35 10.01 15.15 7.85
N LYS A 36 9.85 14.33 6.81
CA LYS A 36 8.55 13.78 6.44
C LYS A 36 8.26 12.52 7.24
N PRO A 37 7.04 12.34 7.77
CA PRO A 37 6.69 11.10 8.46
C PRO A 37 6.84 9.92 7.50
N GLN A 38 7.19 8.77 8.07
CA GLN A 38 7.31 7.51 7.36
C GLN A 38 6.24 6.55 7.82
N ILE A 39 5.75 5.74 6.88
CA ILE A 39 4.86 4.61 7.12
C ILE A 39 5.65 3.33 6.89
N THR A 40 5.50 2.38 7.80
CA THR A 40 6.13 1.06 7.73
C THR A 40 5.06 -0.02 7.85
N VAL A 41 5.10 -0.99 6.94
CA VAL A 41 4.28 -2.20 6.99
C VAL A 41 5.22 -3.39 7.13
N THR A 42 4.96 -4.24 8.11
CA THR A 42 5.70 -5.50 8.31
C THR A 42 4.76 -6.68 8.18
N ALA A 43 5.20 -7.72 7.48
CA ALA A 43 4.51 -9.00 7.36
C ALA A 43 5.36 -10.11 7.96
N VAL A 44 4.71 -11.06 8.63
CA VAL A 44 5.32 -12.32 9.03
C VAL A 44 4.45 -13.46 8.49
N SER A 45 5.02 -14.29 7.63
CA SER A 45 4.31 -15.47 7.12
C SER A 45 4.44 -16.63 8.11
N HIS A 46 3.30 -17.26 8.42
CA HIS A 46 3.22 -18.46 9.26
C HIS A 46 3.05 -19.73 8.41
N ALA A 47 3.38 -19.66 7.12
CA ALA A 47 3.39 -20.83 6.24
C ALA A 47 4.54 -21.78 6.61
N SER A 48 4.37 -23.08 6.37
CA SER A 48 5.43 -24.08 6.59
C SER A 48 6.55 -24.02 5.54
N SER A 49 6.33 -23.31 4.44
CA SER A 49 7.29 -23.14 3.34
C SER A 49 7.21 -21.71 2.79
N PRO A 50 8.24 -21.24 2.07
CA PRO A 50 8.23 -19.91 1.48
C PRO A 50 7.03 -19.71 0.56
N ILE A 51 6.47 -18.51 0.57
CA ILE A 51 5.41 -18.10 -0.35
C ILE A 51 5.84 -16.84 -1.08
N THR A 52 5.45 -16.71 -2.34
CA THR A 52 5.68 -15.51 -3.14
C THR A 52 4.37 -14.78 -3.37
N ILE A 53 4.32 -13.50 -3.05
CA ILE A 53 3.16 -12.64 -3.24
C ILE A 53 3.41 -11.62 -4.36
N PHE A 54 2.35 -11.24 -5.08
CA PHE A 54 2.40 -10.11 -6.00
C PHE A 54 1.91 -8.84 -5.31
N THR A 55 2.82 -7.93 -4.99
CA THR A 55 2.60 -6.79 -4.09
C THR A 55 1.91 -5.61 -4.76
N TRP A 56 1.83 -5.55 -6.09
CA TRP A 56 1.34 -4.36 -6.80
C TRP A 56 -0.02 -3.83 -6.31
N PRO A 57 -1.08 -4.65 -6.16
CA PRO A 57 -2.39 -4.16 -5.71
C PRO A 57 -2.54 -4.10 -4.19
N THR A 58 -1.49 -4.43 -3.42
CA THR A 58 -1.56 -4.65 -1.97
C THR A 58 -0.96 -3.49 -1.16
N ILE A 59 -1.15 -3.51 0.15
CA ILE A 59 -0.52 -2.57 1.10
C ILE A 59 1.02 -2.56 1.04
N PHE A 60 1.68 -3.60 0.54
CA PHE A 60 3.14 -3.66 0.42
C PHE A 60 3.72 -2.76 -0.69
N ASN A 61 2.89 -2.27 -1.60
CA ASN A 61 3.28 -1.23 -2.54
C ASN A 61 2.91 0.15 -1.97
N LEU A 62 3.60 0.58 -0.92
CA LEU A 62 3.26 1.79 -0.14
C LEU A 62 3.14 3.07 -0.98
N GLN A 63 3.86 3.18 -2.08
CA GLN A 63 3.76 4.34 -2.97
C GLN A 63 2.39 4.44 -3.66
N LEU A 64 1.77 3.29 -3.93
CA LEU A 64 0.51 3.15 -4.63
C LEU A 64 -0.67 2.94 -3.67
N SER A 65 -0.51 2.11 -2.64
CA SER A 65 -1.56 1.75 -1.69
C SER A 65 -2.05 2.96 -0.88
N GLN A 66 -1.16 3.88 -0.51
CA GLN A 66 -1.52 5.16 0.13
C GLN A 66 -2.37 6.09 -0.75
N ARG A 67 -2.39 5.86 -2.08
CA ARG A 67 -3.16 6.65 -3.05
C ARG A 67 -4.41 5.91 -3.52
N ARG A 68 -4.69 4.75 -2.93
CA ARG A 68 -5.76 3.81 -3.24
C ARG A 68 -6.55 3.48 -1.97
N HIS A 69 -7.60 2.68 -2.14
CA HIS A 69 -8.54 2.36 -1.06
C HIS A 69 -7.99 1.36 -0.03
N ASN A 70 -6.70 0.98 -0.10
CA ASN A 70 -6.12 -0.04 0.76
C ASN A 70 -6.03 0.37 2.24
N PHE A 71 -6.10 1.67 2.54
CA PHE A 71 -6.06 2.20 3.90
C PHE A 71 -7.29 3.04 4.23
N THR A 72 -7.56 3.17 5.53
CA THR A 72 -8.60 4.01 6.12
C THR A 72 -7.98 4.92 7.17
N CYS A 73 -8.54 6.13 7.31
CA CYS A 73 -8.14 7.08 8.33
C CYS A 73 -9.42 7.61 8.98
N LYS A 74 -9.45 7.69 10.31
CA LYS A 74 -10.57 8.22 11.08
C LYS A 74 -10.08 9.25 12.07
N ASP A 75 -10.85 10.32 12.26
CA ASP A 75 -10.63 11.22 13.39
C ASP A 75 -11.06 10.50 14.68
N VAL A 76 -10.19 10.49 15.69
CA VAL A 76 -10.44 9.78 16.95
C VAL A 76 -11.55 10.46 17.76
N ALA A 77 -11.67 11.78 17.69
CA ALA A 77 -12.63 12.53 18.48
C ALA A 77 -14.06 12.40 17.93
N THR A 78 -14.21 12.39 16.60
CA THR A 78 -15.54 12.36 15.95
C THR A 78 -15.93 10.97 15.44
N ASP A 79 -14.99 10.02 15.36
CA ASP A 79 -15.11 8.72 14.65
C ASP A 79 -15.49 8.85 13.16
N GLU A 80 -15.32 10.04 12.58
CA GLU A 80 -15.59 10.27 11.16
C GLU A 80 -14.43 9.82 10.28
N LEU A 81 -14.75 9.26 9.11
CA LEU A 81 -13.75 8.88 8.12
C LEU A 81 -13.14 10.11 7.46
N VAL A 82 -11.82 10.23 7.56
CA VAL A 82 -11.03 11.22 6.82
C VAL A 82 -10.70 10.64 5.46
N TRP A 83 -11.13 11.32 4.41
CA TRP A 83 -10.83 10.91 3.05
C TRP A 83 -9.36 11.17 2.73
N MET A 84 -8.60 10.09 2.55
CA MET A 84 -7.28 10.17 1.94
C MET A 84 -7.44 10.19 0.42
N HIS A 85 -6.68 11.02 -0.30
CA HIS A 85 -6.93 11.16 -1.73
C HIS A 85 -6.69 9.87 -2.52
N LEU A 86 -7.76 9.46 -3.19
CA LEU A 86 -7.82 8.27 -3.99
C LEU A 86 -7.64 8.67 -5.45
N THR A 87 -6.44 8.44 -5.98
CA THR A 87 -6.31 8.36 -7.43
C THR A 87 -6.80 6.97 -7.83
N LYS A 88 -7.54 6.84 -8.94
CA LYS A 88 -7.92 5.52 -9.49
C LYS A 88 -6.73 4.61 -9.81
N GLY A 89 -5.50 5.11 -9.63
CA GLY A 89 -4.26 4.48 -10.05
C GLY A 89 -4.19 4.40 -11.56
N LEU A 90 -2.99 4.14 -12.09
CA LEU A 90 -2.87 3.81 -13.50
C LEU A 90 -3.57 2.47 -13.74
N SER A 91 -4.48 2.44 -14.72
CA SER A 91 -4.94 1.17 -15.29
C SER A 91 -3.72 0.45 -15.85
N ARG A 92 -3.56 -0.83 -15.48
CA ARG A 92 -2.43 -1.64 -15.96
C ARG A 92 -2.94 -2.78 -16.80
N ARG A 93 -2.13 -3.13 -17.80
CA ARG A 93 -2.23 -4.43 -18.48
C ARG A 93 -1.97 -5.56 -17.47
N ARG A 94 -2.32 -6.78 -17.86
CA ARG A 94 -1.99 -7.99 -17.09
C ARG A 94 -0.49 -8.02 -16.77
N PHE A 95 -0.15 -8.42 -15.56
CA PHE A 95 1.24 -8.54 -15.12
C PHE A 95 1.91 -9.78 -15.75
N SER A 96 3.23 -9.76 -15.83
CA SER A 96 4.04 -10.87 -16.36
C SER A 96 4.94 -11.47 -15.27
N ARG A 97 5.09 -12.80 -15.25
CA ARG A 97 5.96 -13.56 -14.33
C ARG A 97 7.29 -13.94 -14.99
N THR A 98 7.86 -13.10 -15.84
CA THR A 98 9.13 -13.38 -16.52
C THR A 98 10.27 -12.67 -15.81
N LYS A 99 11.33 -13.39 -15.44
CA LYS A 99 12.54 -12.81 -14.84
C LYS A 99 13.13 -11.73 -15.74
N GLY A 100 13.60 -10.64 -15.14
CA GLY A 100 14.15 -9.45 -15.79
C GLY A 100 13.12 -8.52 -16.41
N ASN A 101 11.82 -8.71 -16.18
CA ASN A 101 10.79 -7.80 -16.65
C ASN A 101 10.54 -6.66 -15.63
N ARG A 102 9.71 -5.66 -16.01
CA ARG A 102 9.35 -4.55 -15.11
C ARG A 102 8.50 -4.99 -13.90
N ASP A 103 7.81 -6.13 -13.99
CA ASP A 103 6.90 -6.61 -12.96
C ASP A 103 7.59 -7.43 -11.86
N GLU A 104 8.79 -7.94 -12.12
CA GLU A 104 9.59 -8.75 -11.18
C GLU A 104 9.73 -8.08 -9.81
N GLN A 105 9.88 -6.75 -9.79
CA GLN A 105 9.97 -5.95 -8.55
C GLN A 105 8.74 -6.08 -7.62
N TYR A 106 7.61 -6.55 -8.14
CA TYR A 106 6.38 -6.74 -7.36
C TYR A 106 6.23 -8.18 -6.88
N PHE A 107 7.13 -9.09 -7.22
CA PHE A 107 7.13 -10.45 -6.67
C PHE A 107 8.05 -10.48 -5.47
N VAL A 108 7.47 -10.76 -4.30
CA VAL A 108 8.20 -10.79 -3.03
C VAL A 108 8.01 -12.16 -2.40
N THR A 109 9.12 -12.81 -2.05
CA THR A 109 9.10 -14.01 -1.24
C THR A 109 9.04 -13.65 0.24
N LEU A 110 8.03 -14.17 0.92
CA LEU A 110 7.93 -14.21 2.37
C LEU A 110 8.50 -15.54 2.85
N GLN A 111 9.58 -15.48 3.62
CA GLN A 111 10.15 -16.65 4.29
C GLN A 111 9.33 -16.96 5.56
N PRO A 112 9.15 -18.25 5.92
CA PRO A 112 8.49 -18.63 7.16
C PRO A 112 9.10 -17.96 8.39
N GLU A 113 8.28 -17.31 9.20
CA GLU A 113 8.67 -16.66 10.46
C GLU A 113 9.75 -15.57 10.34
N VAL A 114 10.04 -15.09 9.12
CA VAL A 114 10.97 -13.98 8.90
C VAL A 114 10.18 -12.71 8.57
N PRO A 115 10.37 -11.62 9.35
CA PRO A 115 9.73 -10.34 9.05
C PRO A 115 10.16 -9.78 7.68
N TYR A 116 9.19 -9.43 6.87
CA TYR A 116 9.36 -8.64 5.65
C TYR A 116 8.82 -7.23 5.89
N THR A 117 9.68 -6.22 5.77
CA THR A 117 9.34 -4.83 6.08
C THR A 117 9.46 -3.95 4.83
N VAL A 118 8.45 -3.12 4.61
CA VAL A 118 8.46 -2.05 3.61
C VAL A 118 8.22 -0.73 4.31
N THR A 119 9.07 0.27 4.03
CA THR A 119 8.96 1.62 4.57
C THR A 119 8.91 2.63 3.42
N SER A 120 8.11 3.67 3.57
CA SER A 120 7.99 4.78 2.61
C SER A 120 7.62 6.06 3.34
N GLU A 121 7.78 7.22 2.68
CA GLU A 121 7.13 8.46 3.09
C GLU A 121 5.62 8.22 3.30
N PHE A 122 5.09 8.69 4.44
CA PHE A 122 3.68 8.73 4.77
C PHE A 122 3.06 9.97 4.13
N LYS A 123 2.30 9.73 3.07
CA LYS A 123 1.69 10.78 2.25
C LYS A 123 0.39 11.21 2.89
N LEU A 124 0.45 12.31 3.62
CA LEU A 124 -0.76 13.03 4.01
C LEU A 124 -1.50 13.48 2.75
N ALA A 125 -2.82 13.37 2.75
CA ALA A 125 -3.65 13.77 1.64
C ALA A 125 -3.32 15.23 1.23
N SER A 126 -2.72 15.40 0.05
CA SER A 126 -2.56 16.69 -0.60
C SER A 126 -3.10 16.60 -2.02
N ARG A 127 -4.21 17.26 -2.33
CA ARG A 127 -4.63 17.45 -3.72
C ARG A 127 -3.91 18.68 -4.29
N PRO A 128 -3.10 18.53 -5.34
CA PRO A 128 -2.93 19.61 -6.28
C PRO A 128 -4.28 19.83 -6.99
N LEU A 129 -4.88 21.01 -6.79
CA LEU A 129 -6.12 21.46 -7.42
C LEU A 129 -6.02 21.33 -8.94
N TRP A 130 -4.89 21.77 -9.48
CA TRP A 130 -4.62 21.85 -10.90
C TRP A 130 -3.12 22.06 -11.14
N THR A 131 -2.57 21.39 -12.15
CA THR A 131 -1.26 21.71 -12.72
C THR A 131 -1.48 22.54 -13.97
N GLY A 132 -0.99 23.78 -13.93
CA GLY A 132 -1.02 24.72 -15.04
C GLY A 132 0.32 24.89 -15.68
N GLU A 133 0.31 25.52 -16.84
CA GLU A 133 1.48 26.09 -17.48
C GLU A 133 1.21 27.59 -17.60
N ASP A 134 2.14 28.42 -17.15
CA ASP A 134 2.03 29.86 -17.32
C ASP A 134 2.44 30.30 -18.73
N GLU A 135 2.38 31.60 -18.99
CA GLU A 135 2.71 32.17 -20.31
C GLU A 135 4.18 31.96 -20.71
N SER A 136 5.06 31.63 -19.76
CA SER A 136 6.47 31.34 -20.02
C SER A 136 6.74 29.87 -20.33
N GLY A 137 5.73 29.00 -20.23
CA GLY A 137 5.89 27.55 -20.34
C GLY A 137 6.25 26.88 -19.01
N GLU A 138 6.27 27.62 -17.90
CA GLU A 138 6.62 27.07 -16.59
C GLU A 138 5.40 26.39 -15.96
N LYS A 139 5.59 25.13 -15.54
CA LYS A 139 4.52 24.34 -14.93
C LYS A 139 4.38 24.70 -13.46
N TYR A 140 3.20 25.16 -13.05
CA TYR A 140 2.89 25.42 -11.66
C TYR A 140 1.80 24.49 -11.12
N THR A 141 1.81 24.27 -9.81
CA THR A 141 0.83 23.43 -9.12
C THR A 141 0.11 24.28 -8.08
N ARG A 142 -1.20 24.51 -8.23
CA ARG A 142 -2.01 25.13 -7.16
C ARG A 142 -2.51 24.05 -6.20
N TYR A 143 -2.38 24.29 -4.91
CA TYR A 143 -3.01 23.50 -3.85
C TYR A 143 -4.17 24.30 -3.26
N PHE A 144 -5.21 23.64 -2.76
CA PHE A 144 -6.23 24.32 -1.95
C PHE A 144 -5.60 24.85 -0.66
N ILE A 145 -5.36 26.16 -0.58
CA ILE A 145 -5.32 26.89 0.68
C ILE A 145 -6.73 27.48 0.77
N ASP A 146 -7.55 26.99 1.69
CA ASP A 146 -8.97 27.40 1.68
C ASP A 146 -9.14 28.73 2.42
N SER A 147 -9.85 29.63 1.75
CA SER A 147 -10.39 30.87 2.23
C SER A 147 -11.91 30.75 2.33
N ALA A 148 -12.41 30.75 3.57
CA ALA A 148 -13.68 31.27 4.09
C ALA A 148 -15.06 30.89 3.50
N GLU A 149 -15.24 30.35 2.28
CA GLU A 149 -16.59 30.22 1.70
C GLU A 149 -16.94 28.83 1.13
N GLY A 150 -17.10 27.87 2.04
CA GLY A 150 -18.25 26.95 2.13
C GLY A 150 -18.76 26.22 0.89
N VAL A 151 -18.14 25.07 0.57
CA VAL A 151 -18.76 23.72 0.58
C VAL A 151 -17.64 22.71 0.85
N LEU A 152 -17.54 22.24 2.09
CA LEU A 152 -16.38 21.52 2.64
C LEU A 152 -16.59 20.01 2.57
N PHE A 153 -15.91 19.32 1.66
CA PHE A 153 -15.57 17.91 1.91
C PHE A 153 -14.41 17.92 2.93
N LEU A 154 -14.52 17.17 4.03
CA LEU A 154 -13.51 17.04 5.09
C LEU A 154 -12.21 16.42 4.53
N ASP A 155 -11.44 17.26 3.84
CA ASP A 155 -10.21 16.94 3.13
C ASP A 155 -8.96 17.17 4.00
N ARG A 156 -9.14 17.34 5.33
CA ARG A 156 -8.09 17.89 6.18
C ARG A 156 -7.97 17.11 7.48
N LEU A 157 -6.80 16.49 7.62
CA LEU A 157 -6.23 16.28 8.93
C LEU A 157 -5.99 17.66 9.56
N GLU A 158 -6.74 17.98 10.60
CA GLU A 158 -6.72 19.23 11.35
C GLU A 158 -5.56 19.23 12.35
N SER A 159 -4.91 20.39 12.52
CA SER A 159 -3.90 20.54 13.56
C SER A 159 -4.56 20.42 14.94
N GLY A 160 -3.87 19.73 15.84
CA GLY A 160 -4.34 19.41 17.20
C GLY A 160 -5.10 18.10 17.32
N HIS A 161 -5.52 17.49 16.20
CA HIS A 161 -6.34 16.28 16.19
C HIS A 161 -5.52 14.99 16.14
N GLU A 162 -6.12 13.93 16.68
CA GLU A 162 -5.59 12.56 16.63
C GLU A 162 -6.38 11.73 15.61
N TYR A 163 -5.66 10.89 14.89
CA TYR A 163 -6.19 10.11 13.78
C TYR A 163 -5.81 8.65 13.91
N HIS A 164 -6.78 7.76 13.75
CA HIS A 164 -6.58 6.33 13.68
C HIS A 164 -6.44 5.89 12.22
N PHE A 165 -5.26 5.46 11.84
CA PHE A 165 -4.90 4.97 10.51
C PHE A 165 -4.83 3.44 10.51
N SER A 166 -5.53 2.78 9.59
CA SER A 166 -5.60 1.32 9.53
C SER A 166 -5.73 0.81 8.08
N VAL A 167 -5.62 -0.50 7.90
CA VAL A 167 -5.87 -1.18 6.63
C VAL A 167 -7.38 -1.31 6.40
N GLN A 168 -7.83 -1.26 5.15
CA GLN A 168 -9.23 -1.49 4.81
C GLN A 168 -9.68 -2.91 5.22
N LYS A 169 -10.88 -3.03 5.80
CA LYS A 169 -11.42 -4.28 6.36
C LYS A 169 -11.37 -5.49 5.41
N ASP A 170 -11.53 -5.27 4.12
CA ASP A 170 -11.62 -6.32 3.09
C ASP A 170 -10.33 -6.46 2.25
N GLU A 171 -9.23 -5.87 2.72
CA GLU A 171 -7.92 -5.99 2.07
C GLU A 171 -7.45 -7.45 2.05
N SER A 172 -6.97 -7.90 0.90
CA SER A 172 -6.52 -9.28 0.72
C SER A 172 -5.47 -9.41 -0.37
N ILE A 173 -4.57 -10.38 -0.21
CA ILE A 173 -3.57 -10.75 -1.20
C ILE A 173 -4.19 -11.79 -2.14
N GLN A 174 -4.64 -11.30 -3.30
CA GLN A 174 -5.31 -12.11 -4.32
C GLN A 174 -4.34 -13.04 -5.09
N TRP A 175 -3.07 -12.63 -5.20
CA TRP A 175 -2.10 -13.27 -6.07
C TRP A 175 -0.89 -13.72 -5.24
N TRP A 176 -0.87 -15.00 -4.92
CA TRP A 176 0.21 -15.64 -4.16
C TRP A 176 0.48 -17.05 -4.67
N TRP A 177 1.70 -17.53 -4.45
CA TRP A 177 2.16 -18.85 -4.89
C TRP A 177 3.03 -19.49 -3.80
N ILE A 178 3.00 -20.82 -3.72
CA ILE A 178 3.97 -21.59 -2.94
C ILE A 178 5.32 -21.55 -3.65
N GLY A 179 6.40 -21.32 -2.89
CA GLY A 179 7.76 -21.25 -3.37
C GLY A 179 8.35 -19.85 -3.37
N THR A 180 9.63 -19.79 -3.72
CA THR A 180 10.41 -18.56 -3.85
C THR A 180 10.13 -17.85 -5.18
N THR A 181 10.61 -16.61 -5.31
CA THR A 181 10.59 -15.85 -6.57
C THR A 181 11.26 -16.64 -7.70
N GLU A 182 12.28 -17.42 -7.38
CA GLU A 182 13.04 -18.23 -8.30
C GLU A 182 12.20 -19.37 -8.88
N ASP A 183 11.31 -19.94 -8.07
CA ASP A 183 10.38 -21.02 -8.43
C ASP A 183 9.18 -20.49 -9.23
N VAL A 184 8.71 -19.28 -8.88
CA VAL A 184 7.47 -18.71 -9.40
C VAL A 184 7.68 -17.93 -10.70
N LEU A 185 8.84 -17.31 -10.89
CA LEU A 185 9.17 -16.55 -12.08
C LEU A 185 9.77 -17.43 -13.18
N ALA A 186 9.21 -17.35 -14.38
CA ALA A 186 9.73 -18.02 -15.57
C ALA A 186 11.06 -17.39 -16.02
N PRO A 187 12.01 -18.19 -16.54
CA PRO A 187 13.25 -17.67 -17.10
C PRO A 187 13.03 -16.63 -18.20
N LYS A 188 14.02 -15.75 -18.38
CA LYS A 188 14.01 -14.75 -19.45
C LYS A 188 13.94 -15.44 -20.82
N GLY A 189 13.07 -14.95 -21.69
CA GLY A 189 12.85 -15.53 -23.02
C GLY A 189 11.85 -16.69 -23.04
N THR A 190 11.43 -17.20 -21.88
CA THR A 190 10.32 -18.14 -21.79
C THR A 190 9.02 -17.37 -21.62
N ALA A 191 8.01 -17.70 -22.44
CA ALA A 191 6.67 -17.18 -22.25
C ALA A 191 6.13 -17.69 -20.90
N ALA A 192 6.05 -16.79 -19.91
CA ALA A 192 5.39 -17.11 -18.67
C ALA A 192 3.89 -17.29 -18.96
N GLY A 193 3.44 -18.53 -19.07
CA GLY A 193 2.01 -18.84 -19.16
C GLY A 193 1.24 -18.24 -17.99
N TRP A 194 -0.08 -18.13 -18.12
CA TRP A 194 -0.93 -17.79 -16.99
C TRP A 194 -0.81 -18.90 -15.93
N LEU A 195 -0.39 -18.55 -14.72
CA LEU A 195 -0.41 -19.46 -13.57
C LEU A 195 -1.43 -18.89 -12.58
N PRO A 196 -2.47 -19.65 -12.22
CA PRO A 196 -3.38 -19.24 -11.17
C PRO A 196 -2.64 -19.05 -9.83
N PRO A 197 -3.18 -18.28 -8.89
CA PRO A 197 -2.67 -18.28 -7.52
C PRO A 197 -2.79 -19.68 -6.92
N SER A 198 -1.96 -19.97 -5.91
CA SER A 198 -1.92 -21.30 -5.26
C SER A 198 -3.17 -21.64 -4.45
N GLY A 199 -4.05 -20.68 -4.15
CA GLY A 199 -5.28 -20.95 -3.41
C GLY A 199 -6.17 -19.71 -3.26
N ALA A 200 -7.05 -19.73 -2.27
CA ALA A 200 -7.93 -18.61 -1.94
C ALA A 200 -7.13 -17.36 -1.54
N PRO A 201 -7.69 -16.14 -1.66
CA PRO A 201 -7.00 -14.92 -1.24
C PRO A 201 -6.60 -14.95 0.23
N ILE A 202 -5.41 -14.44 0.55
CA ILE A 202 -4.95 -14.32 1.95
C ILE A 202 -5.54 -13.04 2.55
N PRO A 203 -6.38 -13.09 3.58
CA PRO A 203 -6.93 -11.90 4.21
C PRO A 203 -5.82 -11.11 4.91
N VAL A 204 -5.80 -9.79 4.72
CA VAL A 204 -4.88 -8.91 5.45
C VAL A 204 -5.57 -8.49 6.75
N LYS A 205 -5.22 -9.16 7.85
CA LYS A 205 -5.73 -8.84 9.18
C LYS A 205 -4.67 -8.07 9.94
N LEU A 206 -4.95 -6.81 10.22
CA LEU A 206 -4.13 -5.98 11.10
C LEU A 206 -4.61 -6.17 12.53
N ASP A 207 -3.71 -6.46 13.46
CA ASP A 207 -4.08 -6.61 14.88
C ASP A 207 -4.58 -5.28 15.46
N GLN A 208 -3.87 -4.18 15.14
CA GLN A 208 -4.18 -2.83 15.59
C GLN A 208 -3.72 -1.80 14.55
N GLY A 209 -4.55 -0.78 14.33
CA GLY A 209 -4.14 0.41 13.56
C GLY A 209 -3.16 1.28 14.34
N VAL A 210 -2.77 2.39 13.74
CA VAL A 210 -1.84 3.36 14.32
C VAL A 210 -2.57 4.66 14.62
N VAL A 211 -2.43 5.17 15.84
CA VAL A 211 -2.90 6.51 16.20
C VAL A 211 -1.75 7.51 16.05
N PHE A 212 -1.97 8.58 15.27
CA PHE A 212 -1.00 9.66 15.09
C PHE A 212 -1.67 11.03 15.31
N LYS A 213 -0.87 12.07 15.57
CA LYS A 213 -1.34 13.42 15.84
C LYS A 213 -0.74 14.42 14.86
N ILE A 214 -1.58 15.33 14.36
CA ILE A 214 -1.10 16.48 13.59
C ILE A 214 -0.91 17.67 14.53
N THR A 215 0.23 18.37 14.41
CA THR A 215 0.53 19.62 15.12
C THR A 215 0.53 20.83 14.21
#